data_AF-A0A3N1GTW6-F1
#
_entry.id   AF-A0A3N1GTW6-F1
#
_cell.length_a   1.000
_cell.length_b   1.000
_cell.length_c   1.000
_cell.angle_alpha   90.00
_cell.angle_beta   90.00
_cell.angle_gamma   90.00
#
_symmetry.space_group_name_H-M   'P 1'
#
loop_
_entity.id
_entity.type
_entity.pdbx_description
1 polymer ?
#
loop_
_entity_poly.entity_id
_entity_poly.type
_entity_poly.pdbx_seq_one_letter_code
_entity_poly.pdbx_strand_id
1 'polypeptide(L)'
;MQAVASAGAIGVALGNDGPFQESQPSDSGHQTGTRVRVLAGVVYGERVAWVEYRAGRPDSDGRLPVDLFLHVKGEDGDLVTVDVPTYNPYFECDVHLMRLHGDALLVIYTEKHDTIALRLVGDRMELREIDDDLLVHGDVVAYRPYKANVGVLDLAGFQASVPLPVVTEDFTLTDAHRALLPGPEQYGFPARAAVWARLRELLTVTGPVPQYGVEVLIGALAQPYWFAPPTEYHYGALFRWSRTSDGPWWLPAAWYLHLASRPHTTSAAQAWLAWLDRLVVDAAPTPACGLHGWQSGWTVTEGAAQLAMHLIRYRAGLLAGMCRAGALTDGWWGWEGKRWAHSLPVQEFPPGFVAVWNRLPKRRAPTRDW
;
A
#
# COMPACT_ATOMS: atom_id res chain seq x y z
N MET A 1 3.22 21.94 -0.63
CA MET A 1 2.37 21.59 0.53
C MET A 1 1.44 22.79 0.72
N GLN A 2 0.13 22.62 0.53
CA GLN A 2 -0.82 23.71 0.79
C GLN A 2 -0.87 23.87 2.32
N ALA A 3 -0.75 25.10 2.82
CA ALA A 3 -0.72 25.33 4.26
C ALA A 3 -2.08 24.97 4.87
N VAL A 4 -2.06 24.26 6.00
CA VAL A 4 -3.25 24.03 6.81
C VAL A 4 -3.80 25.40 7.23
N ALA A 5 -5.06 25.67 6.91
CA ALA A 5 -5.73 26.92 7.23
C ALA A 5 -5.89 27.06 8.76
N SER A 6 -5.62 28.26 9.28
CA SER A 6 -5.86 28.56 10.69
C SER A 6 -7.36 28.70 10.97
N ALA A 7 -7.76 28.54 12.24
CA ALA A 7 -9.13 28.81 12.69
C ALA A 7 -9.64 30.21 12.29
N GLY A 8 -8.73 31.20 12.19
CA GLY A 8 -9.01 32.53 11.67
C GLY A 8 -9.43 32.53 10.20
N ALA A 9 -8.64 31.89 9.34
CA ALA A 9 -8.95 31.79 7.91
C ALA A 9 -10.26 31.03 7.65
N ILE A 10 -10.53 29.99 8.44
CA ILE A 10 -11.78 29.24 8.39
C ILE A 10 -12.96 30.12 8.82
N GLY A 11 -12.84 30.84 9.93
CA GLY A 11 -13.89 31.76 10.41
C GLY A 11 -14.27 32.81 9.36
N VAL A 12 -13.27 33.44 8.73
CA VAL A 12 -13.48 34.40 7.64
C VAL A 12 -14.19 33.76 6.46
N ALA A 13 -13.75 32.57 6.01
CA ALA A 13 -14.37 31.86 4.89
C ALA A 13 -15.82 31.41 5.19
N LEU A 14 -16.15 31.20 6.47
CA LEU A 14 -17.52 30.92 6.90
C LEU A 14 -18.41 32.16 6.96
N GLY A 15 -17.86 33.37 6.82
CA GLY A 15 -18.58 34.63 6.93
C GLY A 15 -18.70 35.15 8.36
N ASN A 16 -17.85 34.67 9.28
CA ASN A 16 -17.84 35.13 10.67
C ASN A 16 -16.99 36.41 10.81
N ASP A 17 -17.38 37.29 11.74
CA ASP A 17 -16.62 38.50 12.11
C ASP A 17 -15.31 38.20 12.87
N GLY A 18 -14.96 36.92 13.04
CA GLY A 18 -13.83 36.46 13.84
C GLY A 18 -13.45 35.01 13.55
N PRO A 19 -12.48 34.45 14.29
CA PRO A 19 -12.04 33.07 14.10
C PRO A 19 -13.17 32.07 14.38
N PHE A 20 -13.05 30.88 13.80
CA PHE A 20 -13.87 29.74 14.16
C PHE A 20 -13.85 29.54 15.69
N GLN A 21 -15.04 29.38 16.29
CA GLN A 21 -15.20 29.34 17.73
C GLN A 21 -14.94 27.92 18.25
N GLU A 22 -13.71 27.66 18.68
CA GLU A 22 -13.37 26.45 19.42
C GLU A 22 -13.86 26.54 20.87
N SER A 23 -14.29 25.42 21.46
CA SER A 23 -14.73 25.36 22.85
C SER A 23 -13.72 24.59 23.71
N GLN A 24 -13.36 25.18 24.85
CA GLN A 24 -12.67 24.48 25.94
C GLN A 24 -13.74 23.97 26.93
N PRO A 25 -13.57 22.77 27.51
CA PRO A 25 -14.43 22.33 28.60
C PRO A 25 -14.21 23.28 29.79
N SER A 26 -15.29 23.80 30.40
CA SER A 26 -15.17 24.66 31.58
C SER A 26 -15.03 23.80 32.84
N ASP A 27 -14.01 24.06 33.66
CA ASP A 27 -13.86 23.45 35.00
C ASP A 27 -14.88 23.99 36.02
N SER A 28 -15.63 25.04 35.68
CA SER A 28 -16.74 25.51 36.50
C SER A 28 -17.91 24.54 36.36
N GLY A 29 -18.08 23.72 37.41
CA GLY A 29 -19.18 22.77 37.55
C GLY A 29 -20.51 23.36 37.08
N HIS A 30 -21.15 22.64 36.16
CA HIS A 30 -22.50 22.82 35.57
C HIS A 30 -22.58 23.09 34.06
N GLN A 31 -21.48 23.24 33.32
CA GLN A 31 -21.52 23.12 31.85
C GLN A 31 -20.92 21.78 31.38
N THR A 32 -21.80 20.89 30.95
CA THR A 32 -21.51 19.61 30.28
C THR A 32 -21.01 19.90 28.85
N GLY A 33 -19.77 20.37 28.69
CA GLY A 33 -19.28 20.83 27.39
C GLY A 33 -18.44 19.78 26.66
N THR A 34 -18.90 19.34 25.48
CA THR A 34 -18.06 18.71 24.47
C THR A 34 -16.94 19.67 24.09
N ARG A 35 -15.66 19.26 24.19
CA ARG A 35 -14.52 20.05 23.71
C ARG A 35 -14.52 20.03 22.19
N VAL A 36 -14.55 21.19 21.54
CA VAL A 36 -14.52 21.31 20.08
C VAL A 36 -13.23 21.99 19.64
N ARG A 37 -12.51 21.40 18.69
CA ARG A 37 -11.28 21.95 18.10
C ARG A 37 -11.22 21.66 16.60
N VAL A 38 -10.59 22.54 15.84
CA VAL A 38 -10.22 22.27 14.45
C VAL A 38 -8.82 21.64 14.41
N LEU A 39 -8.72 20.44 13.84
CA LEU A 39 -7.43 19.75 13.69
C LEU A 39 -6.68 20.23 12.44
N ALA A 40 -7.41 20.46 11.36
CA ALA A 40 -6.88 20.97 10.11
C ALA A 40 -7.98 21.64 9.29
N GLY A 41 -7.59 22.53 8.37
CA GLY A 41 -8.49 23.09 7.38
C GLY A 41 -7.80 23.46 6.09
N VAL A 42 -8.59 23.74 5.06
CA VAL A 42 -8.14 24.25 3.77
C VAL A 42 -9.17 25.25 3.23
N VAL A 43 -8.68 26.35 2.66
CA VAL A 43 -9.50 27.37 2.00
C VAL A 43 -9.01 27.55 0.57
N TYR A 44 -9.92 27.54 -0.39
CA TYR A 44 -9.62 27.77 -1.80
C TYR A 44 -10.75 28.59 -2.44
N GLY A 45 -10.48 29.88 -2.71
CA GLY A 45 -11.53 30.81 -3.11
C GLY A 45 -12.57 30.95 -2.00
N GLU A 46 -13.84 30.73 -2.33
CA GLU A 46 -14.96 30.77 -1.39
C GLU A 46 -15.22 29.42 -0.70
N ARG A 47 -14.52 28.37 -1.13
CA ARG A 47 -14.65 27.03 -0.53
C ARG A 47 -13.79 26.90 0.70
N VAL A 48 -14.36 26.26 1.71
CA VAL A 48 -13.67 25.92 2.95
C VAL A 48 -13.99 24.50 3.38
N ALA A 49 -12.98 23.79 3.85
CA ALA A 49 -13.16 22.51 4.49
C ALA A 49 -12.29 22.40 5.75
N TRP A 50 -12.78 21.68 6.76
CA TRP A 50 -12.04 21.47 8.00
C TRP A 50 -12.38 20.13 8.66
N VAL A 51 -11.42 19.63 9.43
CA VAL A 51 -11.59 18.49 10.34
C VAL A 51 -11.88 19.06 11.72
N GLU A 52 -13.06 18.75 12.24
CA GLU A 52 -13.48 19.09 13.59
C GLU A 52 -13.33 17.89 14.51
N TYR A 53 -12.72 18.12 15.65
CA TYR A 53 -12.57 17.19 16.75
C TYR A 53 -13.56 17.55 17.85
N ARG A 54 -14.30 16.55 18.33
CA ARG A 54 -15.22 16.65 19.47
C ARG A 54 -14.85 15.64 20.53
N ALA A 55 -14.52 16.09 21.73
CA ALA A 55 -14.27 15.21 22.88
C ALA A 55 -15.41 15.27 23.88
N GLY A 56 -15.91 14.09 24.27
CA GLY A 56 -16.91 13.94 25.32
C GLY A 56 -16.31 13.96 26.73
N ARG A 57 -17.03 13.38 27.70
CA ARG A 57 -16.53 13.19 29.07
C ARG A 57 -15.72 11.91 29.17
N PRO A 58 -14.65 11.86 29.98
CA PRO A 58 -13.96 10.61 30.26
C PRO A 58 -14.93 9.54 30.75
N ASP A 59 -14.77 8.31 30.26
CA ASP A 59 -15.49 7.14 30.75
C ASP A 59 -14.99 6.69 32.13
N SER A 60 -15.54 5.60 32.67
CA SER A 60 -15.15 5.07 33.98
C SER A 60 -13.68 4.63 34.06
N ASP A 61 -13.05 4.36 32.91
CA ASP A 61 -11.64 3.98 32.81
C ASP A 61 -10.74 5.21 32.54
N GLY A 62 -11.32 6.42 32.53
CA GLY A 62 -10.61 7.67 32.25
C GLY A 62 -10.33 7.90 30.77
N ARG A 63 -10.90 7.10 29.85
CA ARG A 63 -10.71 7.28 28.41
C ARG A 63 -11.63 8.38 27.89
N LEU A 64 -11.10 9.28 27.08
CA LEU A 64 -11.86 10.38 26.49
C LEU A 64 -12.47 9.90 25.16
N PRO A 65 -13.80 9.76 25.05
CA PRO A 65 -14.42 9.45 23.76
C PRO A 65 -14.27 10.64 22.83
N VAL A 66 -13.89 10.38 21.58
CA VAL A 66 -13.67 11.38 20.54
C VAL A 66 -14.47 11.06 19.30
N ASP A 67 -15.09 12.09 18.73
CA ASP A 67 -15.74 12.07 17.43
C ASP A 67 -15.02 13.05 16.51
N LEU A 68 -14.88 12.66 15.24
CA LEU A 68 -14.22 13.45 14.21
C LEU A 68 -15.20 13.72 13.08
N PHE A 69 -15.28 14.97 12.63
CA PHE A 69 -16.19 15.38 11.57
C PHE A 69 -15.42 16.09 10.46
N LEU A 70 -15.72 15.74 9.22
CA LEU A 70 -15.29 16.48 8.04
C LEU A 70 -16.40 17.40 7.59
N HIS A 71 -16.06 18.67 7.48
CA HIS A 71 -16.94 19.70 6.98
C HIS A 71 -16.42 20.21 5.64
N VAL A 72 -17.31 20.36 4.66
CA VAL A 72 -17.00 20.97 3.36
C VAL A 72 -18.11 21.95 3.00
N LYS A 73 -17.76 23.22 2.84
CA LYS A 73 -18.64 24.26 2.33
C LYS A 73 -18.29 24.58 0.88
N GLY A 74 -19.25 24.40 -0.01
CA GLY A 74 -19.14 24.74 -1.43
C GLY A 74 -19.28 26.25 -1.70
N GLU A 75 -19.07 26.66 -2.95
CA GLU A 75 -19.26 28.06 -3.39
C GLU A 75 -20.73 28.47 -3.28
N ASP A 76 -21.66 27.54 -3.53
CA ASP A 76 -23.10 27.76 -3.40
C ASP A 76 -23.57 27.96 -1.95
N GLY A 77 -22.65 27.83 -0.97
CA GLY A 77 -22.90 28.01 0.46
C GLY A 77 -23.36 26.74 1.19
N ASP A 78 -23.67 25.67 0.47
CA ASP A 78 -24.06 24.37 1.04
C ASP A 78 -22.93 23.77 1.87
N LEU A 79 -23.28 23.32 3.08
CA LEU A 79 -22.37 22.66 4.02
C LEU A 79 -22.68 21.17 4.07
N VAL A 80 -21.70 20.36 3.66
CA VAL A 80 -21.69 18.92 3.89
C VAL A 80 -20.91 18.62 5.17
N THR A 81 -21.46 17.77 6.03
CA THR A 81 -20.80 17.27 7.24
C THR A 81 -20.87 15.75 7.24
N VAL A 82 -19.72 15.09 7.41
CA VAL A 82 -19.62 13.64 7.43
C VAL A 82 -18.76 13.20 8.62
N ASP A 83 -19.18 12.14 9.30
CA ASP A 83 -18.38 11.51 10.36
C ASP A 83 -17.12 10.89 9.74
N VAL A 84 -15.95 11.19 10.30
CA VAL A 84 -14.71 10.49 9.96
C VAL A 84 -14.73 9.16 10.69
N PRO A 85 -14.73 8.03 9.97
CA PRO A 85 -14.74 6.74 10.64
C PRO A 85 -13.43 6.53 11.40
N THR A 86 -13.52 5.95 12.58
CA THR A 86 -12.41 5.63 13.48
C THR A 86 -12.57 4.19 13.95
N TYR A 87 -11.47 3.44 14.10
CA TYR A 87 -11.53 2.13 14.76
C TYR A 87 -11.38 2.23 16.28
N ASN A 88 -10.83 3.34 16.76
CA ASN A 88 -10.57 3.56 18.16
C ASN A 88 -11.03 4.96 18.57
N PRO A 89 -12.28 5.10 19.07
CA PRO A 89 -12.89 6.38 19.40
C PRO A 89 -12.31 7.01 20.68
N TYR A 90 -11.07 6.69 21.03
CA TYR A 90 -10.31 7.21 22.16
C TYR A 90 -8.99 7.85 21.74
N PHE A 91 -8.64 7.80 20.45
CA PHE A 91 -7.41 8.38 19.93
C PHE A 91 -7.75 9.52 18.98
N GLU A 92 -7.05 10.65 19.16
CA GLU A 92 -7.05 11.74 18.18
C GLU A 92 -6.36 11.28 16.89
N CYS A 93 -6.65 11.97 15.77
CA CYS A 93 -5.92 11.80 14.53
C CYS A 93 -4.93 12.96 14.28
N ASP A 94 -3.79 12.62 13.70
CA ASP A 94 -2.82 13.59 13.20
C ASP A 94 -3.04 13.79 11.70
N VAL A 95 -3.45 14.99 11.27
CA VAL A 95 -3.70 15.29 9.86
C VAL A 95 -2.40 15.73 9.18
N HIS A 96 -1.93 14.93 8.22
CA HIS A 96 -0.69 15.16 7.45
C HIS A 96 -0.91 16.00 6.19
N LEU A 97 -2.07 15.84 5.56
CA LEU A 97 -2.44 16.54 4.34
C LEU A 97 -3.93 16.85 4.34
N MET A 98 -4.27 18.06 3.92
CA MET A 98 -5.64 18.43 3.56
C MET A 98 -5.61 19.27 2.28
N ARG A 99 -6.35 18.87 1.25
CA ARG A 99 -6.34 19.53 -0.06
C ARG A 99 -7.70 19.44 -0.73
N LEU A 100 -8.12 20.52 -1.39
CA LEU A 100 -9.25 20.49 -2.32
C LEU A 100 -8.72 20.23 -3.74
N HIS A 101 -9.30 19.25 -4.45
CA HIS A 101 -8.95 18.93 -5.84
C HIS A 101 -10.24 18.76 -6.65
N GLY A 102 -10.54 19.72 -7.54
CA GLY A 102 -11.87 19.78 -8.16
C GLY A 102 -12.94 19.91 -7.07
N ASP A 103 -14.02 19.13 -7.15
CA ASP A 103 -15.07 19.03 -6.13
C ASP A 103 -14.69 18.16 -4.92
N ALA A 104 -13.57 17.44 -4.98
CA ALA A 104 -13.16 16.52 -3.95
C ALA A 104 -12.36 17.20 -2.82
N LEU A 105 -12.60 16.77 -1.59
CA LEU A 105 -11.70 16.98 -0.47
C LEU A 105 -10.83 15.73 -0.28
N LEU A 106 -9.52 15.93 -0.19
CA LEU A 106 -8.53 14.90 0.11
C LEU A 106 -7.94 15.16 1.49
N VAL A 107 -7.90 14.13 2.33
CA VAL A 107 -7.33 14.18 3.68
C VAL A 107 -6.43 12.97 3.87
N ILE A 108 -5.22 13.18 4.38
CA ILE A 108 -4.37 12.10 4.87
C ILE A 108 -4.18 12.32 6.36
N TYR A 109 -4.49 11.32 7.17
CA TYR A 109 -4.36 11.38 8.61
C TYR A 109 -3.85 10.05 9.17
N THR A 110 -3.16 10.10 10.31
CA THR A 110 -2.82 8.91 11.11
C THR A 110 -3.74 8.82 12.30
N GLU A 111 -4.32 7.65 12.52
CA GLU A 111 -5.05 7.29 13.73
C GLU A 111 -4.31 6.13 14.40
N LYS A 112 -3.65 6.42 15.53
CA LYS A 112 -2.93 5.47 16.38
C LYS A 112 -1.82 4.65 15.68
N HIS A 113 -2.18 3.64 14.89
CA HIS A 113 -1.25 2.76 14.17
C HIS A 113 -1.39 2.84 12.66
N ASP A 114 -2.48 3.43 12.16
CA ASP A 114 -2.85 3.34 10.76
C ASP A 114 -2.89 4.74 10.15
N THR A 115 -2.26 4.89 9.00
CA THR A 115 -2.36 6.12 8.20
C THR A 115 -3.32 5.89 7.04
N ILE A 116 -4.25 6.82 6.86
CA ILE A 116 -5.39 6.69 5.96
C ILE A 116 -5.44 7.89 5.04
N ALA A 117 -5.54 7.61 3.74
CA ALA A 117 -5.99 8.57 2.75
C ALA A 117 -7.50 8.47 2.62
N LEU A 118 -8.16 9.62 2.66
CA LEU A 118 -9.59 9.79 2.53
C LEU A 118 -9.86 10.77 1.39
N ARG A 119 -10.78 10.40 0.49
CA ARG A 119 -11.38 11.30 -0.49
C ARG A 119 -12.87 11.42 -0.23
N LEU A 120 -13.35 12.65 -0.20
CA LEU A 120 -14.76 12.99 -0.02
C LEU A 120 -15.25 13.77 -1.25
N VAL A 121 -16.32 13.29 -1.90
CA VAL A 121 -17.00 13.97 -3.00
C VAL A 121 -18.49 14.02 -2.66
N GLY A 122 -19.00 15.23 -2.37
CA GLY A 122 -20.30 15.35 -1.71
C GLY A 122 -20.27 14.66 -0.35
N ASP A 123 -21.18 13.71 -0.12
CA ASP A 123 -21.25 12.86 1.07
C ASP A 123 -20.54 11.49 0.89
N ARG A 124 -20.04 11.20 -0.32
CA ARG A 124 -19.42 9.91 -0.63
C ARG A 124 -17.97 9.90 -0.21
N MET A 125 -17.63 8.96 0.66
CA MET A 125 -16.29 8.73 1.16
C MET A 125 -15.60 7.55 0.47
N GLU A 126 -14.33 7.75 0.12
CA GLU A 126 -13.40 6.76 -0.40
C GLU A 126 -12.19 6.71 0.51
N LEU A 127 -11.72 5.51 0.85
CA LEU A 127 -10.68 5.27 1.85
C LEU A 127 -9.59 4.35 1.28
N ARG A 128 -8.35 4.63 1.69
CA ARG A 128 -7.18 3.78 1.44
C ARG A 128 -6.25 3.81 2.66
N GLU A 129 -5.82 2.64 3.10
CA GLU A 129 -4.74 2.50 4.08
C GLU A 129 -3.41 2.76 3.34
N ILE A 130 -2.65 3.74 3.82
CA ILE A 130 -1.38 4.15 3.22
C ILE A 130 -0.21 4.18 4.21
N ASP A 131 -0.38 3.67 5.44
CA ASP A 131 0.72 3.35 6.38
C ASP A 131 1.78 4.48 6.57
N ASP A 132 2.96 4.15 7.10
CA ASP A 132 3.96 5.13 7.54
C ASP A 132 4.90 5.67 6.42
N ASP A 133 5.79 6.61 6.77
CA ASP A 133 6.76 7.33 5.92
C ASP A 133 6.17 7.97 4.65
N LEU A 134 5.46 9.08 4.84
CA LEU A 134 4.80 9.83 3.76
C LEU A 134 5.76 10.78 3.03
N LEU A 135 5.77 10.69 1.71
CA LEU A 135 6.39 11.66 0.81
C LEU A 135 5.34 12.22 -0.16
N VAL A 136 5.00 13.49 0.01
CA VAL A 136 4.09 14.21 -0.88
C VAL A 136 4.86 14.99 -1.94
N HIS A 137 4.61 14.71 -3.22
CA HIS A 137 5.22 15.41 -4.34
C HIS A 137 4.18 15.75 -5.42
N GLY A 138 3.82 17.04 -5.55
CA GLY A 138 2.74 17.44 -6.46
C GLY A 138 1.42 16.76 -6.08
N ASP A 139 0.85 16.00 -7.01
CA ASP A 139 -0.38 15.21 -6.85
C ASP A 139 -0.10 13.72 -6.66
N VAL A 140 1.13 13.33 -6.31
CA VAL A 140 1.44 11.96 -5.90
C VAL A 140 1.85 11.89 -4.44
N VAL A 141 1.43 10.82 -3.78
CA VAL A 141 1.90 10.42 -2.45
C VAL A 141 2.58 9.08 -2.57
N ALA A 142 3.84 9.04 -2.16
CA ALA A 142 4.54 7.79 -1.91
C ALA A 142 4.55 7.51 -0.41
N TYR A 143 4.42 6.25 -0.06
CA TYR A 143 4.32 5.81 1.33
C TYR A 143 4.97 4.44 1.52
N ARG A 144 5.36 4.11 2.76
CA ARG A 144 6.03 2.87 3.11
C ARG A 144 5.12 2.00 3.98
N PRO A 145 4.39 1.04 3.39
CA PRO A 145 3.72 0.02 4.18
C PRO A 145 4.74 -0.84 4.92
N TYR A 146 4.38 -1.32 6.11
CA TYR A 146 5.22 -2.19 6.92
C TYR A 146 5.74 -3.38 6.11
N LYS A 147 7.06 -3.46 5.91
CA LYS A 147 7.77 -4.54 5.18
C LYS A 147 7.28 -4.85 3.74
N ALA A 148 6.51 -3.98 3.09
CA ALA A 148 6.01 -4.17 1.73
C ALA A 148 6.88 -3.50 0.64
N ASN A 149 6.33 -3.20 -0.53
CA ASN A 149 6.90 -2.25 -1.49
C ASN A 149 6.44 -0.82 -1.16
N VAL A 150 7.14 0.22 -1.63
CA VAL A 150 6.67 1.61 -1.49
C VAL A 150 5.41 1.80 -2.32
N GLY A 151 4.30 2.09 -1.64
CA GLY A 151 3.02 2.38 -2.28
C GLY A 151 3.06 3.76 -2.94
N VAL A 152 2.27 3.90 -4.02
CA VAL A 152 2.13 5.15 -4.76
C VAL A 152 0.65 5.42 -4.96
N LEU A 153 0.19 6.61 -4.57
CA LEU A 153 -1.18 7.07 -4.69
C LEU A 153 -1.20 8.34 -5.53
N ASP A 154 -1.93 8.30 -6.65
CA ASP A 154 -2.34 9.51 -7.35
C ASP A 154 -3.47 10.16 -6.54
N LEU A 155 -3.24 11.39 -6.08
CA LEU A 155 -4.20 12.17 -5.33
C LEU A 155 -5.35 12.68 -6.21
N ALA A 156 -5.07 13.05 -7.46
CA ALA A 156 -6.07 13.64 -8.34
C ALA A 156 -7.17 12.62 -8.70
N GLY A 157 -6.78 11.40 -9.06
CA GLY A 157 -7.69 10.28 -9.33
C GLY A 157 -8.05 9.44 -8.11
N PHE A 158 -7.41 9.68 -6.95
CA PHE A 158 -7.50 8.85 -5.75
C PHE A 158 -7.26 7.35 -6.03
N GLN A 159 -6.31 7.11 -6.93
CA GLN A 159 -6.04 5.79 -7.48
C GLN A 159 -4.65 5.32 -7.08
N ALA A 160 -4.56 4.10 -6.56
CA ALA A 160 -3.28 3.45 -6.40
C ALA A 160 -2.59 3.31 -7.76
N SER A 161 -1.27 3.45 -7.77
CA SER A 161 -0.42 3.21 -8.92
C SER A 161 0.55 2.07 -8.62
N VAL A 162 1.20 1.58 -9.68
CA VAL A 162 2.24 0.56 -9.57
C VAL A 162 3.29 0.98 -8.51
N PRO A 163 3.56 0.13 -7.50
CA PRO A 163 4.44 0.47 -6.39
C PRO A 163 5.93 0.42 -6.79
N LEU A 164 6.79 1.01 -5.98
CA LEU A 164 8.24 0.95 -6.16
C LEU A 164 8.83 -0.18 -5.31
N PRO A 165 9.66 -1.08 -5.87
CA PRO A 165 10.31 -2.14 -5.13
C PRO A 165 11.32 -1.57 -4.14
N VAL A 166 11.27 -2.08 -2.91
CA VAL A 166 12.26 -1.80 -1.87
C VAL A 166 13.13 -3.03 -1.66
N VAL A 167 14.45 -2.83 -1.62
CA VAL A 167 15.43 -3.93 -1.47
C VAL A 167 16.09 -4.00 -0.10
N THR A 168 15.66 -3.20 0.88
CA THR A 168 16.16 -3.28 2.27
C THR A 168 15.01 -3.09 3.26
N GLU A 169 15.00 -3.88 4.35
CA GLU A 169 13.95 -3.79 5.37
C GLU A 169 14.00 -2.45 6.13
N ASP A 170 15.21 -1.92 6.36
CA ASP A 170 15.44 -0.65 7.06
C ASP A 170 15.34 0.59 6.14
N PHE A 171 14.65 0.48 5.01
CA PHE A 171 14.49 1.60 4.07
C PHE A 171 13.55 2.67 4.64
N THR A 172 13.98 3.93 4.56
CA THR A 172 13.18 5.11 4.91
C THR A 172 12.99 6.02 3.68
N LEU A 173 11.76 6.48 3.47
CA LEU A 173 11.42 7.35 2.36
C LEU A 173 11.82 8.81 2.65
N THR A 174 12.78 9.35 1.89
CA THR A 174 13.24 10.75 2.00
C THR A 174 12.97 11.57 0.73
N ASP A 175 13.15 12.89 0.83
CA ASP A 175 12.99 13.83 -0.29
C ASP A 175 13.88 13.54 -1.51
N ALA A 176 15.01 12.85 -1.33
CA ALA A 176 15.88 12.46 -2.43
C ALA A 176 15.20 11.49 -3.41
N HIS A 177 14.16 10.78 -2.98
CA HIS A 177 13.44 9.80 -3.80
C HIS A 177 12.40 10.42 -4.74
N ARG A 178 12.13 11.74 -4.67
CA ARG A 178 11.12 12.38 -5.54
C ARG A 178 11.38 12.14 -7.02
N ALA A 179 12.65 12.11 -7.44
CA ALA A 179 13.05 11.86 -8.82
C ALA A 179 12.80 10.41 -9.31
N LEU A 180 12.43 9.50 -8.39
CA LEU A 180 12.16 8.09 -8.66
C LEU A 180 10.65 7.79 -8.78
N LEU A 181 9.80 8.77 -8.45
CA LEU A 181 8.35 8.66 -8.52
C LEU A 181 7.86 8.72 -9.98
N PRO A 182 6.72 8.07 -10.30
CA PRO A 182 6.17 8.13 -11.65
C PRO A 182 5.70 9.55 -12.01
N GLY A 183 5.72 9.86 -13.31
CA GLY A 183 4.99 11.00 -13.88
C GLY A 183 3.50 10.70 -14.09
N PRO A 184 2.64 11.71 -14.34
CA PRO A 184 1.20 11.52 -14.54
C PRO A 184 0.82 10.51 -15.63
N GLU A 185 1.61 10.42 -16.71
CA GLU A 185 1.44 9.45 -17.79
C GLU A 185 1.81 8.01 -17.40
N GLN A 186 2.44 7.84 -16.24
CA GLN A 186 2.89 6.57 -15.67
C GLN A 186 2.02 6.10 -14.49
N TYR A 187 0.97 6.84 -14.14
CA TYR A 187 0.05 6.49 -13.06
C TYR A 187 -0.85 5.30 -13.41
N GLY A 188 -1.40 4.69 -12.35
CA GLY A 188 -2.34 3.57 -12.43
C GLY A 188 -1.65 2.23 -12.63
N PHE A 189 -2.40 1.29 -13.20
CA PHE A 189 -1.97 -0.09 -13.40
C PHE A 189 -2.14 -0.49 -14.87
N PRO A 190 -1.18 -1.24 -15.43
CA PRO A 190 -1.29 -1.77 -16.77
C PRO A 190 -2.20 -3.01 -16.82
N ALA A 191 -2.62 -3.41 -18.02
CA ALA A 191 -3.34 -4.67 -18.22
C ALA A 191 -2.44 -5.86 -17.85
N ARG A 192 -2.95 -6.78 -17.02
CA ARG A 192 -2.20 -7.95 -16.53
C ARG A 192 -1.51 -8.75 -17.64
N ALA A 193 -2.22 -8.98 -18.75
CA ALA A 193 -1.72 -9.80 -19.84
C ALA A 193 -0.48 -9.17 -20.52
N ALA A 194 -0.46 -7.84 -20.59
CA ALA A 194 0.67 -7.09 -21.16
C ALA A 194 1.91 -7.18 -20.26
N VAL A 195 1.74 -7.01 -18.94
CA VAL A 195 2.85 -7.19 -17.97
C VAL A 195 3.37 -8.62 -17.99
N TRP A 196 2.49 -9.62 -18.02
CA TRP A 196 2.92 -11.02 -18.08
C TRP A 196 3.67 -11.35 -19.36
N ALA A 197 3.22 -10.85 -20.51
CA ALA A 197 3.92 -11.00 -21.78
C ALA A 197 5.31 -10.38 -21.71
N ARG A 198 5.40 -9.14 -21.21
CA ARG A 198 6.67 -8.43 -21.10
C ARG A 198 7.64 -9.08 -20.12
N LEU A 199 7.17 -9.54 -18.96
CA LEU A 199 7.98 -10.29 -18.01
C LEU A 199 8.46 -11.63 -18.58
N ARG A 200 7.64 -12.32 -19.39
CA ARG A 200 8.09 -13.55 -20.10
C ARG A 200 9.28 -13.25 -21.00
N GLU A 201 9.23 -12.18 -21.79
CA GLU A 201 10.37 -11.76 -22.62
C GLU A 201 11.61 -11.51 -21.76
N LEU A 202 11.49 -10.66 -20.73
CA LEU A 202 12.63 -10.29 -19.86
C LEU A 202 13.25 -11.51 -19.15
N LEU A 203 12.43 -12.44 -18.66
CA LEU A 203 12.90 -13.61 -17.93
C LEU A 203 13.49 -14.69 -18.84
N THR A 204 13.07 -14.78 -20.11
CA THR A 204 13.58 -15.77 -21.06
C THR A 204 14.93 -15.40 -21.68
N VAL A 205 15.27 -14.11 -21.73
CA VAL A 205 16.60 -13.64 -22.18
C VAL A 205 17.74 -14.13 -21.26
N THR A 206 17.43 -14.54 -20.03
CA THR A 206 18.39 -15.02 -19.02
C THR A 206 18.89 -16.47 -19.24
N GLY A 207 18.60 -17.06 -20.41
CA GLY A 207 19.02 -18.40 -20.80
C GLY A 207 17.97 -19.49 -20.52
N PRO A 208 18.37 -20.77 -20.35
CA PRO A 208 17.43 -21.88 -20.21
C PRO A 208 16.51 -21.75 -18.99
N VAL A 209 15.20 -21.66 -19.23
CA VAL A 209 14.18 -21.52 -18.18
C VAL A 209 13.62 -22.89 -17.79
N PRO A 210 13.51 -23.23 -16.50
CA PRO A 210 12.89 -24.47 -16.06
C PRO A 210 11.37 -24.48 -16.33
N GLN A 211 10.77 -25.67 -16.40
CA GLN A 211 9.33 -25.81 -16.63
C GLN A 211 8.52 -25.00 -15.59
N TYR A 212 7.58 -24.19 -16.08
CA TYR A 212 6.75 -23.25 -15.31
C TYR A 212 7.49 -22.11 -14.59
N GLY A 213 8.83 -22.02 -14.71
CA GLY A 213 9.65 -21.08 -13.94
C GLY A 213 9.18 -19.63 -14.03
N VAL A 214 9.07 -19.12 -15.25
CA VAL A 214 8.65 -17.73 -15.51
C VAL A 214 7.29 -17.44 -14.89
N GLU A 215 6.31 -18.31 -15.13
CA GLU A 215 4.95 -18.11 -14.67
C GLU A 215 4.82 -18.20 -13.15
N VAL A 216 5.61 -19.08 -12.51
CA VAL A 216 5.71 -19.16 -11.05
C VAL A 216 6.28 -17.89 -10.46
N LEU A 217 7.37 -17.32 -11.02
CA LEU A 217 7.94 -16.06 -10.51
C LEU A 217 6.99 -14.88 -10.72
N ILE A 218 6.32 -14.79 -11.88
CA ILE A 218 5.30 -13.77 -12.13
C ILE A 218 4.18 -13.86 -11.10
N GLY A 219 3.63 -15.05 -10.88
CA GLY A 219 2.51 -15.23 -9.95
C GLY A 219 2.89 -15.07 -8.48
N ALA A 220 4.11 -15.47 -8.09
CA ALA A 220 4.53 -15.42 -6.70
C ALA A 220 5.03 -14.04 -6.25
N LEU A 221 5.60 -13.24 -7.17
CA LEU A 221 6.33 -12.02 -6.82
C LEU A 221 5.84 -10.77 -7.55
N ALA A 222 5.37 -10.88 -8.80
CA ALA A 222 5.06 -9.71 -9.63
C ALA A 222 3.62 -9.21 -9.50
N GLN A 223 2.79 -9.85 -8.66
CA GLN A 223 1.39 -9.47 -8.46
C GLN A 223 1.16 -7.98 -8.12
N PRO A 224 1.98 -7.34 -7.26
CA PRO A 224 1.80 -5.94 -6.92
C PRO A 224 1.93 -4.98 -8.11
N TYR A 225 2.40 -5.42 -9.27
CA TYR A 225 2.67 -4.59 -10.45
C TYR A 225 1.59 -4.67 -11.53
N TRP A 226 0.58 -5.52 -11.34
CA TRP A 226 -0.55 -5.62 -12.27
C TRP A 226 -1.91 -5.71 -11.57
N PHE A 227 -1.92 -5.79 -10.24
CA PHE A 227 -3.14 -5.81 -9.44
C PHE A 227 -3.25 -4.56 -8.58
N ALA A 228 -4.30 -3.78 -8.83
CA ALA A 228 -4.59 -2.58 -8.05
C ALA A 228 -5.23 -2.94 -6.70
N PRO A 229 -4.74 -2.38 -5.59
CA PRO A 229 -5.47 -2.37 -4.32
C PRO A 229 -6.85 -1.72 -4.50
N PRO A 230 -7.94 -2.33 -4.01
CA PRO A 230 -9.28 -1.74 -4.11
C PRO A 230 -9.34 -0.40 -3.36
N THR A 231 -10.25 0.47 -3.80
CA THR A 231 -10.69 1.62 -2.99
C THR A 231 -11.80 1.12 -2.08
N GLU A 232 -11.72 1.43 -0.80
CA GLU A 232 -12.74 1.05 0.18
C GLU A 232 -13.71 2.20 0.43
N TYR A 233 -14.94 1.85 0.81
CA TYR A 233 -16.02 2.82 1.10
C TYR A 233 -16.49 2.77 2.55
N HIS A 234 -15.85 1.93 3.37
CA HIS A 234 -16.11 1.82 4.78
C HIS A 234 -14.86 1.32 5.51
N TYR A 235 -14.63 1.85 6.70
CA TYR A 235 -13.40 1.64 7.47
C TYR A 235 -13.10 0.16 7.77
N GLY A 236 -14.14 -0.62 8.09
CA GLY A 236 -14.00 -2.05 8.40
C GLY A 236 -13.45 -2.92 7.26
N ALA A 237 -13.45 -2.44 6.01
CA ALA A 237 -12.86 -3.17 4.89
C ALA A 237 -11.36 -2.94 4.72
N LEU A 238 -10.80 -1.83 5.22
CA LEU A 238 -9.37 -1.50 5.10
C LEU A 238 -8.49 -2.67 5.58
N PHE A 239 -8.78 -3.17 6.79
CA PHE A 239 -8.01 -4.24 7.45
C PHE A 239 -8.13 -5.62 6.79
N ARG A 240 -9.14 -5.86 5.95
CA ARG A 240 -9.24 -7.15 5.25
C ARG A 240 -8.19 -7.26 4.16
N TRP A 241 -7.86 -6.14 3.51
CA TRP A 241 -6.97 -6.14 2.36
C TRP A 241 -5.49 -6.21 2.78
N SER A 242 -5.05 -5.39 3.75
CA SER A 242 -3.66 -5.38 4.23
C SER A 242 -3.17 -6.74 4.76
N ARG A 243 -4.08 -7.59 5.24
CA ARG A 243 -3.76 -8.94 5.75
C ARG A 243 -3.83 -10.07 4.71
N THR A 244 -4.30 -9.79 3.50
CA THR A 244 -4.60 -10.81 2.46
C THR A 244 -3.95 -10.50 1.10
N SER A 245 -3.02 -9.56 1.04
CA SER A 245 -2.40 -9.10 -0.20
C SER A 245 -1.02 -9.69 -0.48
N ASP A 246 -0.40 -10.36 0.50
CA ASP A 246 0.90 -10.99 0.30
C ASP A 246 0.76 -12.24 -0.59
N GLY A 247 1.26 -12.12 -1.83
CA GLY A 247 1.43 -13.26 -2.72
C GLY A 247 2.30 -14.34 -2.07
N PRO A 248 2.18 -15.62 -2.50
CA PRO A 248 2.95 -16.72 -1.91
C PRO A 248 4.40 -16.67 -2.41
N TRP A 249 5.15 -15.66 -1.97
CA TRP A 249 6.51 -15.37 -2.40
C TRP A 249 7.47 -16.54 -2.15
N TRP A 250 7.15 -17.41 -1.20
CA TRP A 250 7.88 -18.64 -0.86
C TRP A 250 7.65 -19.78 -1.86
N LEU A 251 6.60 -19.72 -2.69
CA LEU A 251 6.20 -20.78 -3.63
C LEU A 251 7.34 -21.27 -4.54
N PRO A 252 8.19 -20.39 -5.10
CA PRO A 252 9.30 -20.83 -5.94
C PRO A 252 10.28 -21.76 -5.21
N ALA A 253 10.58 -21.48 -3.93
CA ALA A 253 11.45 -22.34 -3.12
C ALA A 253 10.73 -23.64 -2.71
N ALA A 254 9.45 -23.58 -2.34
CA ALA A 254 8.66 -24.77 -2.04
C ALA A 254 8.56 -25.73 -3.24
N TRP A 255 8.45 -25.19 -4.46
CA TRP A 255 8.45 -25.98 -5.68
C TRP A 255 9.79 -26.66 -5.93
N TYR A 256 10.91 -25.96 -5.71
CA TYR A 256 12.23 -26.58 -5.74
C TYR A 256 12.33 -27.77 -4.77
N LEU A 257 11.95 -27.58 -3.50
CA LEU A 257 12.02 -28.64 -2.48
C LEU A 257 11.12 -29.83 -2.85
N HIS A 258 9.97 -29.57 -3.47
CA HIS A 258 9.12 -30.62 -4.01
C HIS A 258 9.83 -31.44 -5.09
N LEU A 259 10.46 -30.78 -6.07
CA LEU A 259 11.22 -31.44 -7.14
C LEU A 259 12.45 -32.19 -6.59
N ALA A 260 13.17 -31.60 -5.63
CA ALA A 260 14.36 -32.21 -5.03
C ALA A 260 14.02 -33.48 -4.22
N SER A 261 12.83 -33.53 -3.61
CA SER A 261 12.38 -34.69 -2.82
C SER A 261 12.03 -35.95 -3.64
N ARG A 262 12.13 -35.91 -4.97
CA ARG A 262 11.74 -37.00 -5.86
C ARG A 262 12.90 -37.40 -6.78
N PRO A 263 13.32 -38.68 -6.80
CA PRO A 263 14.50 -39.12 -7.56
C PRO A 263 14.47 -38.81 -9.07
N HIS A 264 13.30 -38.81 -9.69
CA HIS A 264 13.14 -38.59 -11.13
C HIS A 264 13.10 -37.10 -11.54
N THR A 265 13.10 -36.17 -10.58
CA THR A 265 13.06 -34.72 -10.86
C THR A 265 14.29 -33.97 -10.37
N THR A 266 15.36 -34.67 -9.98
CA THR A 266 16.62 -34.06 -9.51
C THR A 266 17.21 -33.09 -10.54
N SER A 267 17.23 -33.46 -11.83
CA SER A 267 17.70 -32.57 -12.90
C SER A 267 16.84 -31.31 -13.04
N ALA A 268 15.51 -31.43 -12.89
CA ALA A 268 14.60 -30.29 -12.91
C ALA A 268 14.82 -29.36 -11.69
N ALA A 269 15.07 -29.93 -10.50
CA ALA A 269 15.43 -29.15 -9.32
C ALA A 269 16.76 -28.40 -9.51
N GLN A 270 17.78 -29.07 -10.05
CA GLN A 270 19.08 -28.44 -10.35
C GLN A 270 18.94 -27.31 -11.37
N ALA A 271 18.17 -27.51 -12.44
CA ALA A 271 17.89 -26.47 -13.43
C ALA A 271 17.15 -25.27 -12.81
N TRP A 272 16.26 -25.51 -11.85
CA TRP A 272 15.55 -24.47 -11.12
C TRP A 272 16.49 -23.62 -10.27
N LEU A 273 17.33 -24.24 -9.43
CA LEU A 273 18.30 -23.53 -8.61
C LEU A 273 19.32 -22.76 -9.47
N ALA A 274 19.83 -23.39 -10.53
CA ALA A 274 20.76 -22.74 -11.45
C ALA A 274 20.13 -21.53 -12.15
N TRP A 275 18.82 -21.55 -12.41
CA TRP A 275 18.12 -20.40 -12.98
C TRP A 275 17.95 -19.27 -11.96
N LEU A 276 17.56 -19.57 -10.72
CA LEU A 276 17.50 -18.57 -9.66
C LEU A 276 18.86 -17.89 -9.45
N ASP A 277 19.95 -18.64 -9.48
CA ASP A 277 21.30 -18.10 -9.36
C ASP A 277 21.69 -17.13 -10.49
N ARG A 278 21.30 -17.43 -11.73
CA ARG A 278 21.54 -16.50 -12.85
C ARG A 278 20.78 -15.20 -12.70
N LEU A 279 19.55 -15.25 -12.16
CA LEU A 279 18.75 -14.03 -11.92
C LEU A 279 19.41 -13.09 -10.91
N VAL A 280 20.19 -13.61 -9.95
CA VAL A 280 20.94 -12.80 -8.99
C VAL A 280 22.12 -12.07 -9.66
N VAL A 281 22.86 -12.76 -10.53
CA VAL A 281 24.07 -12.24 -11.18
C VAL A 281 23.76 -11.09 -12.16
N ASP A 282 22.58 -11.10 -12.77
CA ASP A 282 22.12 -10.04 -13.70
C ASP A 282 21.54 -8.80 -12.99
N ALA A 283 21.62 -8.71 -11.66
CA ALA A 283 21.28 -7.48 -10.95
C ALA A 283 22.35 -6.40 -11.22
N ALA A 284 22.07 -5.50 -12.15
CA ALA A 284 22.81 -4.24 -12.32
C ALA A 284 23.04 -3.56 -10.96
N PRO A 285 24.15 -2.79 -10.78
CA PRO A 285 24.50 -2.19 -9.50
C PRO A 285 23.29 -1.49 -8.88
N THR A 286 22.91 -1.99 -7.70
CA THR A 286 21.84 -1.45 -6.87
C THR A 286 22.06 0.06 -6.72
N PRO A 287 21.03 0.90 -6.92
CA PRO A 287 21.09 2.29 -6.51
C PRO A 287 21.54 2.35 -5.05
N ALA A 288 22.43 3.28 -4.72
CA ALA A 288 22.90 3.48 -3.35
C ALA A 288 21.75 3.73 -2.35
N CYS A 289 20.55 4.08 -2.85
CA CYS A 289 19.35 4.38 -2.08
C CYS A 289 18.41 3.19 -1.79
N GLY A 290 18.67 1.96 -2.29
CA GLY A 290 17.83 0.79 -1.96
C GLY A 290 16.38 0.83 -2.50
N LEU A 291 16.02 1.86 -3.26
CA LEU A 291 14.74 2.03 -3.97
C LEU A 291 15.02 2.10 -5.48
N HIS A 292 14.34 1.26 -6.26
CA HIS A 292 14.37 1.40 -7.73
C HIS A 292 13.13 2.18 -8.18
N GLY A 293 13.36 3.22 -8.99
CA GLY A 293 12.34 4.15 -9.46
C GLY A 293 11.94 3.98 -10.92
N TRP A 294 11.00 4.82 -11.33
CA TRP A 294 10.63 5.00 -12.72
C TRP A 294 11.74 5.67 -13.53
N GLN A 295 11.83 5.33 -14.82
CA GLN A 295 12.63 6.08 -15.78
C GLN A 295 11.74 6.91 -16.70
N SER A 296 12.29 8.05 -17.14
CA SER A 296 11.65 8.91 -18.13
C SER A 296 11.43 8.15 -19.45
N GLY A 297 10.23 8.26 -20.02
CA GLY A 297 9.85 7.62 -21.28
C GLY A 297 9.36 6.17 -21.17
N TRP A 298 9.39 5.55 -19.99
CA TRP A 298 8.71 4.28 -19.79
C TRP A 298 7.20 4.44 -19.87
N THR A 299 6.55 3.55 -20.60
CA THR A 299 5.10 3.34 -20.48
C THR A 299 4.78 2.66 -19.14
N VAL A 300 3.54 2.78 -18.68
CA VAL A 300 3.07 2.08 -17.46
C VAL A 300 3.41 0.58 -17.50
N THR A 301 3.19 -0.09 -18.63
CA THR A 301 3.49 -1.53 -18.80
C THR A 301 4.98 -1.83 -18.70
N GLU A 302 5.83 -1.02 -19.34
CA GLU A 302 7.28 -1.24 -19.30
C GLU A 302 7.81 -1.02 -17.88
N GLY A 303 7.43 0.09 -17.23
CA GLY A 303 7.90 0.35 -15.87
C GLY A 303 7.39 -0.69 -14.88
N ALA A 304 6.13 -1.13 -14.97
CA ALA A 304 5.63 -2.23 -14.16
C ALA A 304 6.45 -3.53 -14.34
N ALA A 305 6.79 -3.89 -15.57
CA ALA A 305 7.60 -5.07 -15.84
C ALA A 305 9.04 -4.93 -15.33
N GLN A 306 9.66 -3.77 -15.50
CA GLN A 306 11.02 -3.50 -15.01
C GLN A 306 11.10 -3.48 -13.49
N LEU A 307 10.17 -2.80 -12.82
CA LEU A 307 10.07 -2.76 -11.36
C LEU A 307 9.78 -4.14 -10.77
N ALA A 308 8.89 -4.92 -11.40
CA ALA A 308 8.67 -6.32 -11.04
C ALA A 308 9.93 -7.18 -11.24
N MET A 309 10.68 -6.97 -12.33
CA MET A 309 11.94 -7.67 -12.59
C MET A 309 12.98 -7.35 -11.51
N HIS A 310 13.06 -6.10 -11.06
CA HIS A 310 13.92 -5.71 -9.94
C HIS A 310 13.56 -6.50 -8.66
N LEU A 311 12.29 -6.57 -8.30
CA LEU A 311 11.85 -7.37 -7.15
C LEU A 311 12.16 -8.86 -7.31
N ILE A 312 11.93 -9.42 -8.50
CA ILE A 312 12.23 -10.83 -8.79
C ILE A 312 13.71 -11.12 -8.58
N ARG A 313 14.60 -10.29 -9.14
CA ARG A 313 16.05 -10.46 -9.01
C ARG A 313 16.50 -10.33 -7.55
N TYR A 314 15.94 -9.35 -6.84
CA TYR A 314 16.22 -9.17 -5.41
C TYR A 314 15.82 -10.41 -4.60
N ARG A 315 14.61 -10.94 -4.81
CA ARG A 315 14.11 -12.13 -4.09
C ARG A 315 14.77 -13.43 -4.56
N ALA A 316 15.34 -13.49 -5.76
CA ALA A 316 15.97 -14.69 -6.31
C ALA A 316 17.12 -15.20 -5.40
N GLY A 317 17.91 -14.30 -4.81
CA GLY A 317 19.00 -14.68 -3.91
C GLY A 317 18.50 -15.32 -2.62
N LEU A 318 17.47 -14.74 -2.02
CA LEU A 318 16.78 -15.30 -0.85
C LEU A 318 16.20 -16.68 -1.17
N LEU A 319 15.50 -16.82 -2.29
CA LEU A 319 14.90 -18.07 -2.73
C LEU A 319 15.95 -19.15 -3.02
N ALA A 320 17.05 -18.80 -3.69
CA ALA A 320 18.17 -19.70 -3.92
C ALA A 320 18.84 -20.13 -2.60
N GLY A 321 18.96 -19.22 -1.63
CA GLY A 321 19.39 -19.53 -0.26
C GLY A 321 18.52 -20.59 0.40
N MET A 322 17.20 -20.43 0.36
CA MET A 322 16.23 -21.41 0.88
C MET A 322 16.35 -22.77 0.19
N CYS A 323 16.50 -22.78 -1.15
CA CYS A 323 16.68 -24.00 -1.92
C CYS A 323 17.93 -24.77 -1.45
N ARG A 324 19.07 -24.08 -1.28
CA ARG A 324 20.31 -24.69 -0.80
C ARG A 324 20.22 -25.16 0.65
N ALA A 325 19.53 -24.41 1.50
CA ALA A 325 19.31 -24.77 2.90
C ALA A 325 18.38 -25.97 3.07
N GLY A 326 17.61 -26.34 2.03
CA GLY A 326 16.63 -27.41 2.10
C GLY A 326 15.39 -27.06 2.93
N ALA A 327 15.23 -25.79 3.33
CA ALA A 327 14.18 -25.34 4.23
C ALA A 327 13.66 -23.96 3.83
N LEU A 328 12.36 -23.73 4.08
CA LEU A 328 11.78 -22.39 4.05
C LEU A 328 12.15 -21.67 5.36
N THR A 329 12.30 -20.35 5.34
CA THR A 329 12.62 -19.59 6.55
C THR A 329 11.48 -19.62 7.56
N ASP A 330 11.81 -19.81 8.84
CA ASP A 330 10.88 -19.57 9.95
C ASP A 330 10.63 -18.05 10.04
N GLY A 331 9.44 -17.60 9.66
CA GLY A 331 9.10 -16.19 9.65
C GLY A 331 7.61 -15.99 9.39
N TRP A 332 6.97 -15.22 10.28
CA TRP A 332 5.56 -14.86 10.29
C TRP A 332 5.02 -14.43 8.91
N TRP A 333 3.73 -14.76 8.70
CA TRP A 333 2.86 -14.53 7.52
C TRP A 333 2.82 -15.61 6.41
N GLY A 334 3.74 -16.58 6.39
CA GLY A 334 3.82 -17.53 5.27
C GLY A 334 2.88 -18.76 5.30
N TRP A 335 2.31 -19.13 6.45
CA TRP A 335 1.72 -20.48 6.58
C TRP A 335 0.57 -20.65 7.59
N GLU A 336 0.04 -19.59 8.20
CA GLU A 336 -1.09 -19.73 9.14
C GLU A 336 -2.42 -19.90 8.39
N GLY A 337 -2.57 -21.06 7.78
CA GLY A 337 -3.79 -21.49 7.14
C GLY A 337 -3.46 -22.30 5.89
N LYS A 338 -3.93 -23.54 5.86
CA LYS A 338 -3.84 -24.47 4.72
C LYS A 338 -4.68 -23.99 3.51
N ARG A 339 -4.82 -22.68 3.30
CA ARG A 339 -5.76 -22.03 2.40
C ARG A 339 -5.09 -20.87 1.69
N TRP A 340 -5.46 -20.71 0.43
CA TRP A 340 -5.15 -19.53 -0.37
C TRP A 340 -5.69 -18.28 0.35
N ALA A 341 -4.79 -17.45 0.86
CA ALA A 341 -5.12 -16.26 1.65
C ALA A 341 -5.13 -14.97 0.81
N HIS A 342 -4.91 -15.08 -0.50
CA HIS A 342 -4.92 -13.92 -1.39
C HIS A 342 -6.34 -13.55 -1.80
N SER A 343 -6.60 -12.25 -1.90
CA SER A 343 -7.88 -11.66 -2.38
C SER A 343 -8.37 -12.11 -3.76
N LEU A 344 -7.47 -12.48 -4.69
CA LEU A 344 -7.82 -12.96 -6.02
C LEU A 344 -7.89 -14.48 -6.03
N PRO A 345 -8.87 -15.13 -6.68
CA PRO A 345 -8.83 -16.58 -6.89
C PRO A 345 -7.52 -17.02 -7.58
N VAL A 346 -7.01 -18.20 -7.24
CA VAL A 346 -5.76 -18.71 -7.83
C VAL A 346 -5.83 -18.80 -9.37
N GLN A 347 -7.02 -18.95 -9.94
CA GLN A 347 -7.26 -19.02 -11.39
C GLN A 347 -6.96 -17.70 -12.12
N GLU A 348 -6.87 -16.58 -11.38
CA GLU A 348 -6.52 -15.26 -11.93
C GLU A 348 -5.00 -15.09 -12.14
N PHE A 349 -4.20 -16.10 -11.77
CA PHE A 349 -2.73 -16.13 -11.88
C PHE A 349 -2.27 -16.90 -13.14
N PRO A 350 -1.00 -16.78 -13.55
CA PRO A 350 -0.47 -17.49 -14.72
C PRO A 350 -0.71 -19.02 -14.67
N PRO A 351 -1.08 -19.68 -15.79
CA PRO A 351 -1.45 -21.10 -15.80
C PRO A 351 -0.42 -22.06 -15.17
N GLY A 352 0.88 -21.80 -15.37
CA GLY A 352 1.99 -22.53 -14.82
C GLY A 352 2.15 -22.35 -13.30
N PHE A 353 1.87 -21.15 -12.79
CA PHE A 353 1.74 -20.92 -11.35
C PHE A 353 0.60 -21.76 -10.77
N VAL A 354 -0.57 -21.75 -11.41
CA VAL A 354 -1.73 -22.54 -10.98
C VAL A 354 -1.42 -24.05 -11.02
N ALA A 355 -0.72 -24.51 -12.05
CA ALA A 355 -0.30 -25.90 -12.17
C ALA A 355 0.64 -26.33 -11.03
N VAL A 356 1.61 -25.48 -10.68
CA VAL A 356 2.54 -25.73 -9.56
C VAL A 356 1.80 -25.70 -8.23
N TRP A 357 0.95 -24.69 -7.99
CA TRP A 357 0.14 -24.58 -6.78
C TRP A 357 -0.69 -25.83 -6.51
N ASN A 358 -1.35 -26.37 -7.54
CA ASN A 358 -2.19 -27.56 -7.42
C ASN A 358 -1.40 -28.88 -7.23
N ARG A 359 -0.12 -28.91 -7.61
CA ARG A 359 0.75 -30.10 -7.48
C ARG A 359 1.48 -30.16 -6.14
N LEU A 360 1.64 -29.03 -5.46
CA LEU A 360 2.20 -29.03 -4.13
C LEU A 360 1.28 -29.80 -3.17
N PRO A 361 1.81 -30.73 -2.36
CA PRO A 361 0.99 -31.49 -1.44
C PRO A 361 0.31 -30.53 -0.46
N LYS A 362 -1.03 -30.62 -0.33
CA LYS A 362 -1.85 -29.87 0.66
C LYS A 362 -1.42 -30.06 2.14
N ARG A 363 -0.33 -30.78 2.41
CA ARG A 363 0.07 -31.33 3.72
C ARG A 363 1.55 -31.15 4.09
N ARG A 364 2.41 -30.56 3.26
CA ARG A 364 3.80 -30.28 3.68
C ARG A 364 3.85 -28.97 4.46
N ALA A 365 3.44 -29.06 5.73
CA ALA A 365 3.98 -28.18 6.74
C ALA A 365 5.51 -28.30 6.70
N PRO A 366 6.28 -27.22 6.82
CA PRO A 366 7.64 -27.34 7.30
C PRO A 366 7.52 -27.80 8.76
N THR A 367 7.45 -29.11 8.98
CA THR A 367 7.94 -29.64 10.25
C THR A 367 9.44 -29.44 10.26
N ARG A 368 9.98 -29.12 11.43
CA ARG A 368 11.39 -28.81 11.73
C ARG A 368 12.43 -29.84 11.25
N ASP A 369 12.00 -30.94 10.64
CA ASP A 369 12.85 -31.98 10.08
C ASP A 369 12.41 -32.23 8.63
N TRP A 370 13.36 -31.98 7.71
CA TRP A 370 13.37 -32.50 6.34
C TRP A 370 14.27 -33.72 6.27
#